data_AF-A0A2P5VSU1-F1
#
_entry.id   AF-A0A2P5VSU1-F1
#
_cell.length_a   1.000
_cell.length_b   1.000
_cell.length_c   1.000
_cell.angle_alpha   90.00
_cell.angle_beta   90.00
_cell.angle_gamma   90.00
#
_symmetry.space_group_name_H-M   'P 1'
#
loop_
_entity.id
_entity.type
_entity.pdbx_description
1 polymer ?
#
loop_
_entity_poly.entity_id
_entity_poly.type
_entity_poly.pdbx_seq_one_letter_code
_entity_poly.pdbx_strand_id
1 'polypeptide(L)'
;MDSNIFKYENGVKLRDISLAFEKHVATYGGLDVCINSAGINNPVPFQNDQSDGAKTWRHTINVNLVAVIDCTRLAIKTMQALQKPGVIINTGSYAGLFPFFLDPIYSGSKGGVVLFTRSLTPYKREGIRVNVLCPEVVRTEMGEKLDPKYVSLMGGFVPMELVVKGAFELITDESRAGSCLWISNRRGMVYWPIPSEEAKYSLRSSTSSRSNKISFQAPLSSQLPQNFKKLVVHTWSQNFRDATHIISAPLRLPLESDQVLLKVIYAGVNAGDVNFSAGRYFQGTKKDPGFEAVGIIAAIGDSVRNLEVGTPAAVMTIGCYAEFMKVPSKQILPIPRPDPEAVALLTSGLTASIALEELGQMKSGKVVLVTAAAGGTGQFAVQVCVKLS
;
A
#
# COMPACT_ATOMS: atom_id res chain seq x y z
N MET A 1 -3.91 -40.21 -1.45
CA MET A 1 -3.64 -39.13 -0.49
C MET A 1 -4.79 -39.13 0.48
N ASP A 2 -4.53 -39.47 1.73
CA ASP A 2 -5.55 -39.34 2.77
C ASP A 2 -5.71 -37.86 3.12
N SER A 3 -6.92 -37.32 2.97
CA SER A 3 -7.21 -35.89 3.13
C SER A 3 -8.15 -35.65 4.32
N ASN A 4 -7.80 -34.73 5.21
CA ASN A 4 -8.74 -34.20 6.21
C ASN A 4 -9.30 -32.85 5.73
N ILE A 5 -10.62 -32.73 5.68
CA ILE A 5 -11.32 -31.46 5.42
C ILE A 5 -11.78 -30.89 6.75
N PHE A 6 -11.27 -29.72 7.13
CA PHE A 6 -11.73 -28.97 8.30
C PHE A 6 -12.61 -27.80 7.85
N LYS A 7 -13.79 -27.68 8.48
CA LYS A 7 -14.70 -26.55 8.26
C LYS A 7 -14.50 -25.52 9.38
N TYR A 8 -14.31 -24.26 8.99
CA TYR A 8 -14.33 -23.14 9.93
C TYR A 8 -15.77 -22.63 10.02
N GLU A 9 -16.45 -22.90 11.13
CA GLU A 9 -17.79 -22.37 11.42
C GLU A 9 -17.74 -21.35 12.56
N ASN A 10 -18.82 -20.59 12.74
CA ASN A 10 -18.92 -19.54 13.76
C ASN A 10 -18.44 -20.02 15.14
N GLY A 11 -17.38 -19.40 15.67
CA GLY A 11 -16.85 -19.68 17.01
C GLY A 11 -15.61 -20.57 17.08
N VAL A 12 -15.01 -20.97 15.96
CA VAL A 12 -13.71 -21.69 15.96
C VAL A 12 -12.66 -20.82 16.64
N LYS A 13 -12.11 -21.30 17.76
CA LYS A 13 -11.04 -20.64 18.48
C LYS A 13 -9.72 -21.07 17.87
N LEU A 14 -8.66 -20.26 18.00
CA LEU A 14 -7.30 -20.65 17.62
C LEU A 14 -6.92 -22.05 18.12
N ARG A 15 -7.43 -22.42 19.31
CA ARG A 15 -7.29 -23.75 19.92
C ARG A 15 -7.79 -24.89 19.02
N ASP A 16 -8.94 -24.71 18.38
CA ASP A 16 -9.57 -25.75 17.56
C ASP A 16 -8.77 -25.98 16.27
N ILE A 17 -8.20 -24.91 15.71
CA ILE A 17 -7.29 -24.99 14.55
C ILE A 17 -6.01 -25.73 14.96
N SER A 18 -5.40 -25.38 16.09
CA SER A 18 -4.20 -26.08 16.57
C SER A 18 -4.44 -27.58 16.77
N LEU A 19 -5.57 -27.94 17.41
CA LEU A 19 -5.96 -29.34 17.61
C LEU A 19 -6.15 -30.10 16.27
N ALA A 20 -6.65 -29.41 15.23
CA ALA A 20 -6.78 -29.99 13.90
C ALA A 20 -5.42 -30.35 13.28
N PHE A 21 -4.43 -29.45 13.39
CA PHE A 21 -3.06 -29.70 12.93
C PHE A 21 -2.39 -30.82 13.74
N GLU A 22 -2.51 -30.79 15.07
CA GLU A 22 -1.99 -31.84 15.95
C GLU A 22 -2.58 -33.21 15.60
N LYS A 23 -3.90 -33.30 15.42
CA LYS A 23 -4.58 -34.54 15.02
C LYS A 23 -4.13 -35.01 13.64
N HIS A 24 -3.97 -34.10 12.67
CA HIS A 24 -3.49 -34.45 11.33
C HIS A 24 -2.08 -35.06 11.39
N VAL A 25 -1.15 -34.42 12.09
CA VAL A 25 0.22 -34.91 12.26
C VAL A 25 0.25 -36.25 13.01
N ALA A 26 -0.56 -36.41 14.06
CA ALA A 26 -0.67 -37.67 14.78
C ALA A 26 -1.21 -38.82 13.91
N THR A 27 -2.09 -38.51 12.95
CA THR A 27 -2.71 -39.51 12.07
C THR A 27 -1.81 -39.88 10.89
N TYR A 28 -1.13 -38.89 10.28
CA TYR A 28 -0.43 -39.06 9.00
C TYR A 28 1.09 -38.87 9.07
N GLY A 29 1.64 -38.46 10.21
CA GLY A 29 3.08 -38.31 10.43
C GLY A 29 3.75 -37.17 9.65
N GLY A 30 2.98 -36.30 9.02
CA GLY A 30 3.50 -35.27 8.12
C GLY A 30 2.48 -34.18 7.76
N LEU A 31 2.96 -33.18 7.01
CA LEU A 31 2.15 -32.18 6.34
C LEU A 31 2.90 -31.68 5.09
N ASP A 32 2.62 -32.28 3.93
CA ASP A 32 3.28 -31.90 2.67
C ASP A 32 2.57 -30.74 1.98
N VAL A 33 1.23 -30.72 2.05
CA VAL A 33 0.37 -29.72 1.40
C VAL A 33 -0.67 -29.20 2.39
N CYS A 34 -0.80 -27.89 2.51
CA CYS A 34 -1.89 -27.23 3.25
C CYS A 34 -2.66 -26.31 2.31
N ILE A 35 -3.99 -26.46 2.21
CA ILE A 35 -4.82 -25.59 1.37
C ILE A 35 -5.85 -24.87 2.24
N ASN A 36 -5.66 -23.57 2.41
CA ASN A 36 -6.58 -22.70 3.13
C ASN A 36 -7.66 -22.19 2.16
N SER A 37 -8.81 -22.86 2.15
CA SER A 37 -9.91 -22.57 1.21
C SER A 37 -11.13 -21.89 1.84
N ALA A 38 -11.11 -21.65 3.15
CA ALA A 38 -12.24 -21.03 3.83
C ALA A 38 -12.50 -19.60 3.31
N GLY A 39 -13.78 -19.28 3.13
CA GLY A 39 -14.22 -17.96 2.71
C GLY A 39 -15.73 -17.83 2.78
N ILE A 40 -16.21 -16.65 3.14
CA ILE A 40 -17.63 -16.28 3.18
C ILE A 40 -17.83 -14.89 2.54
N ASN A 41 -19.02 -14.65 2.01
CA ASN A 41 -19.45 -13.31 1.60
C ASN A 41 -19.89 -12.50 2.82
N ASN A 42 -19.80 -11.18 2.73
CA ASN A 42 -20.38 -10.33 3.75
C ASN A 42 -21.92 -10.33 3.61
N PRO A 43 -22.68 -10.65 4.66
CA PRO A 43 -24.13 -10.87 4.54
C PRO A 43 -24.95 -9.57 4.39
N VAL A 44 -24.34 -8.40 4.66
CA VAL A 44 -25.03 -7.10 4.66
C VAL A 44 -24.21 -6.09 3.83
N PRO A 45 -24.82 -5.28 2.95
CA PRO A 45 -24.10 -4.20 2.28
C PRO A 45 -23.41 -3.28 3.28
N PHE A 46 -22.13 -2.99 3.07
CA PHE A 46 -21.26 -2.33 4.06
C PHE A 46 -21.86 -1.03 4.63
N GLN A 47 -22.40 -0.16 3.77
CA GLN A 47 -22.98 1.12 4.17
C GLN A 47 -24.30 1.01 4.95
N ASN A 48 -24.95 -0.16 4.92
CA ASN A 48 -26.21 -0.43 5.59
C ASN A 48 -26.04 -1.18 6.90
N ASP A 49 -24.82 -1.61 7.24
CA ASP A 49 -24.56 -2.39 8.44
C ASP A 49 -24.50 -1.48 9.69
N GLN A 50 -25.47 -1.63 10.57
CA GLN A 50 -25.57 -0.91 11.85
C GLN A 50 -25.13 -1.76 13.05
N SER A 51 -24.67 -3.00 12.81
CA SER A 51 -24.25 -3.92 13.87
C SER A 51 -22.83 -3.61 14.38
N ASP A 52 -22.45 -4.29 15.45
CA ASP A 52 -21.07 -4.33 15.92
C ASP A 52 -20.16 -5.21 15.05
N GLY A 53 -20.60 -5.64 13.87
CA GLY A 53 -19.79 -6.44 12.96
C GLY A 53 -19.59 -7.90 13.35
N ALA A 54 -19.93 -8.32 14.58
CA ALA A 54 -19.54 -9.61 15.14
C ALA A 54 -20.06 -10.81 14.33
N LYS A 55 -21.19 -10.62 13.63
CA LYS A 55 -21.81 -11.62 12.72
C LYS A 55 -21.83 -11.17 11.24
N THR A 56 -21.18 -10.06 10.91
CA THR A 56 -21.20 -9.47 9.56
C THR A 56 -19.78 -9.16 9.08
N TRP A 57 -19.35 -7.91 9.03
CA TRP A 57 -18.07 -7.53 8.43
C TRP A 57 -16.86 -7.99 9.25
N ARG A 58 -16.90 -7.94 10.59
CA ARG A 58 -15.81 -8.47 11.44
C ARG A 58 -15.74 -9.98 11.30
N HIS A 59 -16.90 -10.65 11.27
CA HIS A 59 -16.95 -12.09 11.02
C HIS A 59 -16.31 -12.47 9.68
N THR A 60 -16.66 -11.74 8.61
CA THR A 60 -16.09 -11.93 7.27
C THR A 60 -14.58 -11.75 7.28
N ILE A 61 -14.04 -10.71 7.93
CA ILE A 61 -12.59 -10.51 8.07
C ILE A 61 -11.94 -11.65 8.87
N ASN A 62 -12.57 -12.07 9.97
CA ASN A 62 -12.05 -13.14 10.81
C ASN A 62 -11.95 -14.46 10.04
N VAL A 63 -12.97 -14.81 9.26
CA VAL A 63 -12.99 -16.05 8.46
C VAL A 63 -12.07 -15.94 7.25
N ASN A 64 -12.17 -14.86 6.47
CA ASN A 64 -11.50 -14.77 5.18
C ASN A 64 -10.01 -14.43 5.27
N LEU A 65 -9.59 -13.75 6.35
CA LEU A 65 -8.21 -13.28 6.50
C LEU A 65 -7.55 -13.81 7.77
N VAL A 66 -8.14 -13.59 8.96
CA VAL A 66 -7.49 -13.97 10.23
C VAL A 66 -7.29 -15.48 10.32
N ALA A 67 -8.31 -16.27 10.00
CA ALA A 67 -8.21 -17.73 10.00
C ALA A 67 -7.17 -18.24 8.99
N VAL A 68 -7.07 -17.60 7.82
CA VAL A 68 -6.04 -17.94 6.81
C VAL A 68 -4.63 -17.67 7.35
N ILE A 69 -4.43 -16.55 8.04
CA ILE A 69 -3.16 -16.21 8.69
C ILE A 69 -2.82 -17.24 9.77
N ASP A 70 -3.78 -17.58 10.64
CA ASP A 70 -3.56 -18.55 11.71
C ASP A 70 -3.23 -19.95 11.18
N CYS A 71 -3.99 -20.45 10.18
CA CYS A 71 -3.72 -21.73 9.54
C CYS A 71 -2.38 -21.75 8.81
N THR A 72 -2.04 -20.67 8.09
CA THR A 72 -0.73 -20.55 7.40
C THR A 72 0.41 -20.58 8.42
N ARG A 73 0.28 -19.86 9.54
CA ARG A 73 1.27 -19.86 10.62
C ARG A 73 1.45 -21.26 11.23
N LEU A 74 0.35 -21.97 11.48
CA LEU A 74 0.41 -23.33 12.02
C LEU A 74 1.04 -24.31 11.02
N ALA A 75 0.67 -24.25 9.74
CA ALA A 75 1.27 -25.07 8.70
C ALA A 75 2.78 -24.86 8.58
N ILE A 76 3.25 -23.60 8.57
CA ILE A 76 4.69 -23.27 8.57
C ILE A 76 5.37 -23.89 9.81
N LYS A 77 4.81 -23.68 11.00
CA LYS A 77 5.37 -24.23 12.25
C LYS A 77 5.43 -25.77 12.22
N THR A 78 4.39 -26.43 11.71
CA THR A 78 4.36 -27.88 11.58
C THR A 78 5.43 -28.38 10.61
N MET A 79 5.56 -27.77 9.44
CA MET A 79 6.58 -28.12 8.44
C MET A 79 8.01 -27.92 9.00
N GLN A 80 8.26 -26.80 9.68
CA GLN A 80 9.54 -26.50 10.33
C GLN A 80 9.87 -27.50 11.45
N ALA A 81 8.91 -27.81 12.33
CA ALA A 81 9.10 -28.75 13.43
C ALA A 81 9.42 -30.16 12.95
N LEU A 82 8.84 -30.56 11.82
CA LEU A 82 9.10 -31.84 11.16
C LEU A 82 10.38 -31.82 10.28
N GLN A 83 10.99 -30.65 10.08
CA GLN A 83 12.11 -30.43 9.15
C GLN A 83 11.81 -30.95 7.73
N LYS A 84 10.56 -30.81 7.27
CA LYS A 84 10.12 -31.27 5.96
C LYS A 84 9.73 -30.08 5.07
N PRO A 85 10.12 -30.10 3.78
CA PRO A 85 9.62 -29.13 2.83
C PRO A 85 8.11 -29.29 2.66
N GLY A 86 7.45 -28.23 2.18
CA GLY A 86 6.00 -28.28 1.97
C GLY A 86 5.47 -27.10 1.19
N VAL A 87 4.22 -27.20 0.77
CA VAL A 87 3.53 -26.15 0.02
C VAL A 87 2.21 -25.77 0.68
N ILE A 88 1.99 -24.47 0.81
CA ILE A 88 0.76 -23.89 1.36
C ILE A 88 0.09 -23.10 0.24
N ILE A 89 -1.19 -23.38 -0.02
CA ILE A 89 -2.02 -22.63 -0.96
C ILE A 89 -3.10 -21.89 -0.18
N ASN A 90 -3.06 -20.56 -0.26
CA ASN A 90 -4.13 -19.72 0.23
C ASN A 90 -5.12 -19.42 -0.90
N THR A 91 -6.41 -19.54 -0.64
CA THR A 91 -7.44 -19.23 -1.64
C THR A 91 -7.79 -17.75 -1.56
N GLY A 92 -7.28 -16.99 -2.52
CA GLY A 92 -7.65 -15.61 -2.78
C GLY A 92 -8.97 -15.52 -3.56
N SER A 93 -9.07 -14.51 -4.41
CA SER A 93 -10.19 -14.30 -5.33
C SER A 93 -9.79 -13.26 -6.36
N TYR A 94 -10.45 -13.24 -7.51
CA TYR A 94 -10.45 -12.07 -8.41
C TYR A 94 -10.72 -10.76 -7.65
N ALA A 95 -11.63 -10.78 -6.66
CA ALA A 95 -11.95 -9.62 -5.82
C ALA A 95 -10.79 -9.18 -4.89
N GLY A 96 -9.72 -9.96 -4.78
CA GLY A 96 -8.48 -9.58 -4.11
C GLY A 96 -7.44 -8.97 -5.05
N LEU A 97 -7.66 -9.04 -6.37
CA LEU A 97 -6.78 -8.45 -7.40
C LEU A 97 -7.36 -7.13 -7.92
N PHE A 98 -8.68 -7.03 -7.98
CA PHE A 98 -9.42 -5.88 -8.46
C PHE A 98 -10.53 -5.49 -7.49
N PRO A 99 -10.95 -4.21 -7.46
CA PRO A 99 -12.05 -3.76 -6.62
C PRO A 99 -13.35 -4.52 -6.93
N PHE A 100 -13.99 -5.05 -5.89
CA PHE A 100 -15.34 -5.59 -5.98
C PHE A 100 -16.32 -4.70 -5.21
N PHE A 101 -16.94 -3.77 -5.93
CA PHE A 101 -17.75 -2.70 -5.33
C PHE A 101 -19.02 -3.19 -4.62
N LEU A 102 -19.53 -4.38 -4.98
CA LEU A 102 -20.72 -4.95 -4.34
C LEU A 102 -20.43 -5.47 -2.93
N ASP A 103 -19.18 -5.85 -2.64
CA ASP A 103 -18.74 -6.33 -1.34
C ASP A 103 -17.30 -5.87 -1.05
N PRO A 104 -17.12 -4.61 -0.58
CA PRO A 104 -15.79 -4.07 -0.30
C PRO A 104 -15.10 -4.78 0.88
N ILE A 105 -15.86 -5.39 1.79
CA ILE A 105 -15.31 -6.17 2.91
C ILE A 105 -14.69 -7.46 2.38
N TYR A 106 -15.41 -8.18 1.52
CA TYR A 106 -14.86 -9.35 0.84
C TYR A 106 -13.62 -8.99 0.02
N SER A 107 -13.69 -7.91 -0.77
CA SER A 107 -12.55 -7.41 -1.57
C SER A 107 -11.34 -7.11 -0.69
N GLY A 108 -11.50 -6.35 0.40
CA GLY A 108 -10.44 -6.05 1.35
C GLY A 108 -9.86 -7.31 2.00
N SER A 109 -10.71 -8.25 2.40
CA SER A 109 -10.27 -9.51 3.02
C SER A 109 -9.43 -10.36 2.07
N LYS A 110 -9.85 -10.51 0.80
CA LYS A 110 -9.14 -11.30 -0.21
C LYS A 110 -7.91 -10.57 -0.76
N GLY A 111 -7.92 -9.24 -0.83
CA GLY A 111 -6.73 -8.45 -1.12
C GLY A 111 -5.66 -8.61 -0.03
N GLY A 112 -6.09 -8.64 1.23
CA GLY A 112 -5.25 -9.00 2.37
C GLY A 112 -4.60 -10.37 2.22
N VAL A 113 -5.36 -11.40 1.85
CA VAL A 113 -4.82 -12.77 1.60
C VAL A 113 -3.77 -12.77 0.50
N VAL A 114 -4.00 -12.04 -0.60
CA VAL A 114 -3.05 -11.97 -1.73
C VAL A 114 -1.73 -11.37 -1.29
N LEU A 115 -1.76 -10.19 -0.67
CA LEU A 115 -0.52 -9.51 -0.29
C LEU A 115 0.18 -10.21 0.89
N PHE A 116 -0.58 -10.72 1.86
CA PHE A 116 -0.06 -11.57 2.94
C PHE A 116 0.72 -12.75 2.38
N THR A 117 0.12 -13.49 1.44
CA THR A 117 0.76 -14.67 0.83
C THR A 117 2.03 -14.32 0.06
N ARG A 118 2.00 -13.27 -0.77
CA ARG A 118 3.17 -12.80 -1.53
C ARG A 118 4.35 -12.41 -0.63
N SER A 119 4.04 -11.91 0.57
CA SER A 119 5.03 -11.49 1.57
C SER A 119 5.75 -12.68 2.24
N LEU A 120 5.25 -13.91 2.09
CA LEU A 120 5.83 -15.13 2.68
C LEU A 120 6.88 -15.81 1.78
N THR A 121 7.30 -15.16 0.69
CA THR A 121 8.36 -15.65 -0.21
C THR A 121 9.65 -16.09 0.52
N PRO A 122 10.15 -15.41 1.58
CA PRO A 122 11.39 -15.81 2.26
C PRO A 122 11.41 -17.24 2.81
N TYR A 123 10.25 -17.81 3.18
CA TYR A 123 10.14 -19.18 3.70
C TYR A 123 10.58 -20.24 2.67
N LYS A 124 10.69 -19.88 1.38
CA LYS A 124 11.25 -20.77 0.35
C LYS A 124 12.65 -21.25 0.71
N ARG A 125 13.44 -20.42 1.41
CA ARG A 125 14.80 -20.78 1.87
C ARG A 125 14.80 -21.94 2.87
N GLU A 126 13.67 -22.17 3.53
CA GLU A 126 13.45 -23.27 4.49
C GLU A 126 12.72 -24.46 3.83
N GLY A 127 12.57 -24.45 2.50
CA GLY A 127 11.84 -25.49 1.76
C GLY A 127 10.32 -25.35 1.80
N ILE A 128 9.79 -24.25 2.35
CA ILE A 128 8.34 -24.01 2.47
C ILE A 128 7.89 -22.97 1.45
N ARG A 129 6.99 -23.36 0.55
CA ARG A 129 6.44 -22.46 -0.49
C ARG A 129 5.03 -22.06 -0.12
N VAL A 130 4.73 -20.76 -0.10
CA VAL A 130 3.37 -20.26 0.15
C VAL A 130 2.90 -19.50 -1.08
N ASN A 131 1.81 -19.93 -1.69
CA ASN A 131 1.27 -19.36 -2.93
C ASN A 131 -0.24 -19.07 -2.78
N VAL A 132 -0.77 -18.18 -3.61
CA VAL A 132 -2.18 -17.80 -3.58
C VAL A 132 -2.87 -18.12 -4.90
N LEU A 133 -4.01 -18.81 -4.81
CA LEU A 133 -4.87 -19.15 -5.95
C LEU A 133 -6.07 -18.21 -5.97
N CYS A 134 -6.25 -17.47 -7.06
CA CYS A 134 -7.28 -16.44 -7.21
C CYS A 134 -8.25 -16.80 -8.34
N PRO A 135 -9.27 -17.64 -8.09
CA PRO A 135 -10.31 -17.90 -9.08
C PRO A 135 -11.26 -16.71 -9.25
N GLU A 136 -11.82 -16.56 -10.46
CA GLU A 136 -13.07 -15.82 -10.69
C GLU A 136 -14.27 -16.62 -10.14
N VAL A 137 -15.49 -16.36 -10.61
CA VAL A 137 -16.70 -16.97 -10.04
C VAL A 137 -16.74 -18.46 -10.33
N VAL A 138 -16.79 -19.28 -9.27
CA VAL A 138 -16.94 -20.74 -9.35
C VAL A 138 -18.36 -21.12 -8.96
N ARG A 139 -18.92 -22.18 -9.54
CA ARG A 139 -20.26 -22.67 -9.19
C ARG A 139 -20.25 -23.37 -7.83
N THR A 140 -20.35 -22.59 -6.77
CA THR A 140 -20.55 -23.01 -5.38
C THR A 140 -21.81 -22.33 -4.83
N GLU A 141 -22.28 -22.74 -3.66
CA GLU A 141 -23.42 -22.05 -2.99
C GLU A 141 -23.19 -20.53 -2.86
N MET A 142 -21.93 -20.11 -2.68
CA MET A 142 -21.55 -18.69 -2.66
C MET A 142 -21.67 -18.05 -4.04
N GLY A 143 -21.18 -18.72 -5.09
CA GLY A 143 -21.23 -18.20 -6.46
C GLY A 143 -22.64 -18.16 -7.05
N GLU A 144 -23.51 -19.10 -6.66
CA GLU A 144 -24.91 -19.17 -7.11
C GLU A 144 -25.78 -18.03 -6.55
N LYS A 145 -25.37 -17.40 -5.45
CA LYS A 145 -26.04 -16.22 -4.87
C LYS A 145 -25.74 -14.92 -5.63
N LEU A 146 -24.80 -14.92 -6.58
CA LEU A 146 -24.50 -13.75 -7.39
C LEU A 146 -25.54 -13.56 -8.50
N ASP A 147 -25.79 -12.30 -8.88
CA ASP A 147 -26.66 -11.97 -10.00
C ASP A 147 -26.17 -12.70 -11.27
N PRO A 148 -27.01 -13.51 -11.95
CA PRO A 148 -26.65 -14.19 -13.18
C PRO A 148 -26.08 -13.27 -14.27
N LYS A 149 -26.50 -12.00 -14.33
CA LYS A 149 -25.95 -10.98 -15.24
C LYS A 149 -24.48 -10.70 -14.92
N TYR A 150 -24.14 -10.59 -13.64
CA TYR A 150 -22.76 -10.40 -13.20
C TYR A 150 -21.90 -11.63 -13.54
N VAL A 151 -22.42 -12.84 -13.30
CA VAL A 151 -21.72 -14.08 -13.66
C VAL A 151 -21.47 -14.16 -15.17
N SER A 152 -22.46 -13.78 -15.99
CA SER A 152 -22.31 -13.71 -17.45
C SER A 152 -21.25 -12.69 -17.88
N LEU A 153 -21.26 -11.48 -17.30
CA LEU A 153 -20.25 -10.44 -17.55
C LEU A 153 -18.83 -10.88 -17.18
N MET A 154 -18.68 -11.78 -16.21
CA MET A 154 -17.40 -12.38 -15.84
C MET A 154 -16.95 -13.53 -16.77
N GLY A 155 -17.76 -13.91 -17.75
CA GLY A 155 -17.47 -15.02 -18.67
C GLY A 155 -18.00 -16.37 -18.18
N GLY A 156 -18.97 -16.36 -17.24
CA GLY A 156 -19.59 -17.57 -16.69
C GLY A 156 -18.86 -18.13 -15.47
N PHE A 157 -19.32 -19.30 -15.00
CA PHE A 157 -18.65 -20.01 -13.92
C PHE A 157 -17.36 -20.65 -14.44
N VAL A 158 -16.26 -20.44 -13.72
CA VAL A 158 -14.99 -21.12 -13.94
C VAL A 158 -15.17 -22.62 -13.64
N PRO A 159 -14.78 -23.52 -14.55
CA PRO A 159 -14.82 -24.96 -14.30
C PRO A 159 -13.94 -25.34 -13.11
N MET A 160 -14.46 -26.16 -12.19
CA MET A 160 -13.68 -26.66 -11.05
C MET A 160 -12.40 -27.38 -11.47
N GLU A 161 -12.42 -28.06 -12.63
CA GLU A 161 -11.25 -28.71 -13.20
C GLU A 161 -10.10 -27.72 -13.43
N LEU A 162 -10.40 -26.49 -13.88
CA LEU A 162 -9.38 -25.47 -14.11
C LEU A 162 -8.81 -24.94 -12.77
N VAL A 163 -9.65 -24.85 -11.73
CA VAL A 163 -9.22 -24.49 -10.37
C VAL A 163 -8.30 -25.54 -9.80
N VAL A 164 -8.64 -26.82 -9.96
CA VAL A 164 -7.82 -27.95 -9.53
C VAL A 164 -6.49 -27.97 -10.28
N LYS A 165 -6.49 -27.77 -11.60
CA LYS A 165 -5.25 -27.65 -12.41
C LYS A 165 -4.35 -26.53 -11.89
N GLY A 166 -4.90 -25.36 -11.57
CA GLY A 166 -4.12 -24.25 -11.00
C GLY A 166 -3.57 -24.53 -9.61
N ALA A 167 -4.31 -25.27 -8.77
CA ALA A 167 -3.78 -25.72 -7.48
C ALA A 167 -2.61 -26.70 -7.68
N PHE A 168 -2.74 -27.66 -8.60
CA PHE A 168 -1.65 -28.60 -8.93
C PHE A 168 -0.42 -27.88 -9.48
N GLU A 169 -0.58 -26.90 -10.38
CA GLU A 169 0.53 -26.06 -10.86
C GLU A 169 1.33 -25.46 -9.70
N LEU A 170 0.65 -24.87 -8.71
CA LEU A 170 1.29 -24.28 -7.53
C LEU A 170 1.93 -25.33 -6.61
N ILE A 171 1.39 -26.56 -6.57
CA ILE A 171 1.95 -27.68 -5.82
C ILE A 171 3.22 -28.20 -6.50
N THR A 172 3.21 -28.41 -7.82
CA THR A 172 4.27 -29.11 -8.53
C THR A 172 5.41 -28.21 -9.00
N ASP A 173 5.14 -26.94 -9.30
CA ASP A 173 6.20 -26.00 -9.72
C ASP A 173 6.97 -25.46 -8.51
N GLU A 174 8.08 -26.12 -8.18
CA GLU A 174 8.97 -25.75 -7.07
C GLU A 174 9.65 -24.38 -7.25
N SER A 175 9.64 -23.82 -8.47
CA SER A 175 10.14 -22.45 -8.68
C SER A 175 9.24 -21.41 -8.00
N ARG A 176 7.97 -21.74 -7.73
CA ARG A 176 6.96 -20.81 -7.21
C ARG A 176 6.94 -20.70 -5.70
N ALA A 177 7.26 -19.51 -5.19
CA ALA A 177 6.94 -19.07 -3.84
C ALA A 177 6.45 -17.63 -3.87
N GLY A 178 5.46 -17.30 -3.03
CA GLY A 178 4.77 -16.01 -3.04
C GLY A 178 4.03 -15.72 -4.35
N SER A 179 3.84 -16.71 -5.22
CA SER A 179 3.21 -16.52 -6.51
C SER A 179 1.69 -16.40 -6.36
N CYS A 180 1.08 -15.54 -7.17
CA CYS A 180 -0.36 -15.38 -7.24
C CYS A 180 -0.85 -15.88 -8.60
N LEU A 181 -1.67 -16.94 -8.61
CA LEU A 181 -2.21 -17.52 -9.84
C LEU A 181 -3.68 -17.13 -10.00
N TRP A 182 -3.97 -16.26 -10.97
CA TRP A 182 -5.32 -15.84 -11.34
C TRP A 182 -5.92 -16.83 -12.34
N ILE A 183 -7.12 -17.34 -12.04
CA ILE A 183 -7.85 -18.26 -12.91
C ILE A 183 -9.14 -17.59 -13.40
N SER A 184 -9.30 -17.52 -14.72
CA SER A 184 -10.47 -16.94 -15.38
C SER A 184 -10.87 -17.73 -16.62
N ASN A 185 -12.15 -17.66 -17.01
CA ASN A 185 -12.60 -18.26 -18.28
C ASN A 185 -12.01 -17.54 -19.50
N ARG A 186 -11.72 -16.24 -19.36
CA ARG A 186 -11.23 -15.40 -20.47
C ARG A 186 -9.73 -15.53 -20.73
N ARG A 187 -8.93 -15.78 -19.69
CA ARG A 187 -7.45 -15.79 -19.78
C ARG A 187 -6.83 -17.11 -19.37
N GLY A 188 -7.61 -18.08 -18.91
CA GLY A 188 -7.09 -19.32 -18.35
C GLY A 188 -6.38 -19.07 -17.02
N MET A 189 -5.21 -19.68 -16.85
CA MET A 189 -4.36 -19.52 -15.66
C MET A 189 -3.23 -18.53 -15.96
N VAL A 190 -3.16 -17.44 -15.19
CA VAL A 190 -2.19 -16.36 -15.40
C VAL A 190 -1.60 -15.92 -14.09
N TYR A 191 -0.28 -15.77 -14.02
CA TYR A 191 0.35 -15.23 -12.82
C TYR A 191 0.11 -13.72 -12.69
N TRP A 192 -0.24 -13.30 -11.48
CA TRP A 192 -0.44 -11.93 -11.09
C TRP A 192 0.78 -11.38 -10.33
N PRO A 193 1.17 -10.11 -10.55
CA PRO A 193 0.63 -9.22 -11.59
C PRO A 193 0.99 -9.67 -13.00
N ILE A 194 0.09 -9.38 -13.93
CA ILE A 194 0.41 -9.47 -15.36
C ILE A 194 1.35 -8.31 -15.74
N PRO A 195 2.15 -8.43 -16.82
CA PRO A 195 3.13 -7.40 -17.18
C PRO A 195 2.53 -5.99 -17.31
N SER A 196 1.31 -5.86 -17.82
CA SER A 196 0.63 -4.56 -17.94
C SER A 196 0.23 -3.96 -16.58
N GLU A 197 0.00 -4.80 -15.58
CA GLU A 197 -0.34 -4.37 -14.23
C GLU A 197 0.92 -4.09 -13.43
N GLU A 198 1.93 -4.94 -13.54
CA GLU A 198 3.27 -4.72 -12.99
C GLU A 198 3.86 -3.40 -13.50
N ALA A 199 3.76 -3.11 -14.80
CA ALA A 199 4.22 -1.86 -15.39
C ALA A 199 3.58 -0.58 -14.80
N LYS A 200 2.44 -0.67 -14.10
CA LYS A 200 1.82 0.49 -13.45
C LYS A 200 2.59 0.95 -12.21
N TYR A 201 3.35 0.06 -11.58
CA TYR A 201 4.09 0.33 -10.34
C TYR A 201 5.56 -0.12 -10.39
N SER A 202 6.01 -0.79 -11.45
CA SER A 202 7.43 -1.01 -11.71
C SER A 202 8.10 0.30 -12.09
N LEU A 203 9.11 0.67 -11.31
CA LEU A 203 10.04 1.73 -11.67
C LEU A 203 10.83 1.24 -12.90
N ARG A 204 10.64 1.89 -14.06
CA ARG A 204 11.46 1.62 -15.24
C ARG A 204 12.93 1.86 -14.87
N SER A 205 13.79 0.86 -15.03
CA SER A 205 15.24 1.09 -14.87
C SER A 205 15.68 2.05 -15.98
N SER A 206 16.17 3.22 -15.58
CA SER A 206 16.64 4.25 -16.48
C SER A 206 18.09 3.94 -16.90
N THR A 207 18.29 2.91 -17.73
CA THR A 207 19.53 2.78 -18.50
C THR A 207 19.46 3.46 -19.87
N SER A 208 18.35 4.12 -20.20
CA SER A 208 18.26 5.00 -21.37
C SER A 208 18.55 6.45 -20.97
N SER A 209 19.82 6.84 -21.07
CA SER A 209 20.22 8.24 -21.22
C SER A 209 19.70 8.76 -22.57
N ARG A 210 18.45 9.20 -22.61
CA ARG A 210 17.99 10.17 -23.59
C ARG A 210 17.28 11.29 -22.85
N SER A 211 17.87 12.47 -22.95
CA SER A 211 17.33 13.75 -22.53
C SER A 211 16.04 14.05 -23.30
N ASN A 212 14.96 13.34 -23.02
CA ASN A 212 13.65 13.85 -23.32
C ASN A 212 13.35 14.86 -22.23
N LYS A 213 13.55 16.15 -22.53
CA LYS A 213 12.88 17.23 -21.79
C LYS A 213 11.38 16.94 -21.88
N ILE A 214 10.84 16.28 -20.86
CA ILE A 214 9.41 16.07 -20.72
C ILE A 214 8.83 17.45 -20.46
N SER A 215 8.16 18.02 -21.47
CA SER A 215 7.49 19.31 -21.39
C SER A 215 6.15 19.14 -20.68
N PHE A 216 6.15 19.15 -19.36
CA PHE A 216 4.92 19.33 -18.60
C PHE A 216 4.45 20.78 -18.81
N GLN A 217 3.30 20.97 -19.46
CA GLN A 217 2.63 22.27 -19.53
C GLN A 217 1.53 22.33 -18.47
N ALA A 218 1.81 23.10 -17.43
CA ALA A 218 0.83 23.43 -16.41
C ALA A 218 -0.33 24.26 -17.02
N PRO A 219 -1.60 23.94 -16.75
CA PRO A 219 -2.70 24.88 -16.96
C PRO A 219 -2.64 25.96 -15.88
N LEU A 220 -1.69 26.89 -16.01
CA LEU A 220 -1.70 28.12 -15.21
C LEU A 220 -2.73 29.06 -15.85
N SER A 221 -3.68 29.55 -15.06
CA SER A 221 -4.51 30.67 -15.50
C SER A 221 -3.58 31.86 -15.77
N SER A 222 -3.85 32.61 -16.83
CA SER A 222 -3.07 33.81 -17.18
C SER A 222 -3.11 34.91 -16.10
N GLN A 223 -4.01 34.78 -15.11
CA GLN A 223 -4.14 35.69 -13.98
C GLN A 223 -3.97 34.95 -12.66
N LEU A 224 -3.11 35.49 -11.79
CA LEU A 224 -2.96 35.07 -10.40
C LEU A 224 -4.10 35.66 -9.54
N PRO A 225 -4.57 34.94 -8.50
CA PRO A 225 -5.64 35.45 -7.66
C PRO A 225 -5.15 36.58 -6.75
N GLN A 226 -6.04 37.51 -6.38
CA GLN A 226 -5.71 38.58 -5.42
C GLN A 226 -5.52 38.05 -4.00
N ASN A 227 -6.21 36.96 -3.64
CA ASN A 227 -6.13 36.33 -2.33
C ASN A 227 -6.07 34.80 -2.49
N PHE A 228 -5.51 34.13 -1.50
CA PHE A 228 -5.40 32.69 -1.44
C PHE A 228 -5.59 32.19 -0.01
N LYS A 229 -5.92 30.91 0.14
CA LYS A 229 -6.11 30.27 1.44
C LYS A 229 -4.81 29.70 1.97
N LYS A 230 -4.60 29.82 3.27
CA LYS A 230 -3.56 29.10 4.01
C LYS A 230 -4.01 28.74 5.41
N LEU A 231 -3.42 27.69 5.97
CA LEU A 231 -3.53 27.38 7.39
C LEU A 231 -2.60 28.30 8.20
N VAL A 232 -3.05 28.70 9.38
CA VAL A 232 -2.26 29.47 10.35
C VAL A 232 -2.50 28.92 11.74
N VAL A 233 -1.44 28.79 12.53
CA VAL A 233 -1.48 28.53 13.96
C VAL A 233 -1.88 29.82 14.68
N HIS A 234 -3.04 29.81 15.31
CA HIS A 234 -3.57 30.97 16.05
C HIS A 234 -3.43 30.84 17.55
N THR A 235 -3.29 29.61 18.06
CA THR A 235 -3.00 29.33 19.46
C THR A 235 -2.04 28.14 19.54
N TRP A 236 -1.16 28.15 20.54
CA TRP A 236 -0.19 27.08 20.72
C TRP A 236 -0.87 25.88 21.37
N SER A 237 -1.02 24.78 20.63
CA SER A 237 -1.59 23.54 21.14
C SER A 237 -1.12 22.33 20.35
N GLN A 238 -1.02 21.20 21.03
CA GLN A 238 -0.80 19.88 20.41
C GLN A 238 -2.05 19.37 19.68
N ASN A 239 -3.24 19.89 20.01
CA ASN A 239 -4.43 19.59 19.23
C ASN A 239 -4.41 20.46 17.96
N PHE A 240 -4.01 19.88 16.83
CA PHE A 240 -3.84 20.59 15.57
C PHE A 240 -5.12 21.30 15.11
N ARG A 241 -6.29 20.69 15.33
CA ARG A 241 -7.59 21.29 14.97
C ARG A 241 -7.85 22.56 15.78
N ASP A 242 -7.57 22.54 17.08
CA ASP A 242 -7.81 23.69 17.96
C ASP A 242 -6.73 24.76 17.80
N ALA A 243 -5.53 24.36 17.36
CA ALA A 243 -4.39 25.25 17.17
C ALA A 243 -4.46 26.06 15.87
N THR A 244 -5.18 25.54 14.86
CA THR A 244 -5.11 26.06 13.48
C THR A 244 -6.47 26.44 12.92
N HIS A 245 -6.47 27.46 12.05
CA HIS A 245 -7.62 27.76 11.19
C HIS A 245 -7.14 28.19 9.81
N ILE A 246 -8.05 28.13 8.84
CA ILE A 246 -7.80 28.60 7.47
C ILE A 246 -8.11 30.09 7.41
N ILE A 247 -7.18 30.88 6.89
CA ILE A 247 -7.40 32.30 6.56
C ILE A 247 -7.34 32.52 5.06
N SER A 248 -7.95 33.62 4.61
CA SER A 248 -7.67 34.23 3.31
C SER A 248 -6.54 35.25 3.48
N ALA A 249 -5.49 35.15 2.67
CA ALA A 249 -4.33 36.02 2.69
C ALA A 249 -4.12 36.68 1.32
N PRO A 250 -3.68 37.96 1.27
CA PRO A 250 -3.45 38.64 0.00
C PRO A 250 -2.18 38.11 -0.69
N LEU A 251 -2.26 37.88 -2.00
CA LEU A 251 -1.11 37.61 -2.84
C LEU A 251 -0.45 38.92 -3.24
N ARG A 252 0.67 39.27 -2.59
CA ARG A 252 1.39 40.53 -2.85
C ARG A 252 2.48 40.35 -3.90
N LEU A 253 2.43 41.13 -4.97
CA LEU A 253 3.47 41.25 -6.01
C LEU A 253 4.02 42.69 -6.02
N PRO A 254 5.25 42.96 -6.53
CA PRO A 254 6.19 41.99 -7.11
C PRO A 254 6.81 41.04 -6.06
N LEU A 255 7.45 39.97 -6.53
CA LEU A 255 8.28 39.11 -5.68
C LEU A 255 9.59 39.80 -5.33
N GLU A 256 10.25 39.37 -4.25
CA GLU A 256 11.66 39.73 -4.05
C GLU A 256 12.50 39.11 -5.16
N SER A 257 13.62 39.76 -5.49
CA SER A 257 14.38 39.46 -6.71
C SER A 257 14.87 38.01 -6.81
N ASP A 258 15.14 37.35 -5.68
CA ASP A 258 15.65 35.97 -5.61
C ASP A 258 14.56 34.94 -5.27
N GLN A 259 13.28 35.33 -5.21
CA GLN A 259 12.17 34.46 -4.85
C GLN A 259 11.46 33.86 -6.06
N VAL A 260 10.77 32.76 -5.84
CA VAL A 260 9.72 32.24 -6.70
C VAL A 260 8.39 32.22 -5.95
N LEU A 261 7.30 32.30 -6.70
CA LEU A 261 5.97 31.97 -6.22
C LEU A 261 5.65 30.54 -6.65
N LEU A 262 5.45 29.64 -5.70
CA LEU A 262 5.03 28.27 -5.94
C LEU A 262 3.52 28.15 -5.71
N LYS A 263 2.77 27.65 -6.69
CA LYS A 263 1.39 27.18 -6.52
C LYS A 263 1.44 25.73 -6.03
N VAL A 264 1.04 25.51 -4.78
CA VAL A 264 1.07 24.19 -4.15
C VAL A 264 -0.05 23.32 -4.73
N ILE A 265 0.27 22.07 -5.04
CA ILE A 265 -0.69 21.05 -5.51
C ILE A 265 -0.83 19.96 -4.45
N TYR A 266 0.28 19.54 -3.87
CA TYR A 266 0.35 18.55 -2.81
C TYR A 266 1.21 19.08 -1.66
N ALA A 267 0.79 18.84 -0.43
CA ALA A 267 1.56 19.15 0.77
C ALA A 267 1.67 17.90 1.65
N GLY A 268 2.83 17.69 2.27
CA GLY A 268 3.09 16.51 3.09
C GLY A 268 2.57 16.69 4.52
N VAL A 269 1.82 15.71 5.01
CA VAL A 269 1.35 15.66 6.40
C VAL A 269 2.33 14.89 7.26
N ASN A 270 2.83 15.55 8.32
CA ASN A 270 3.94 15.08 9.11
C ASN A 270 3.54 14.94 10.59
N ALA A 271 4.07 13.92 11.28
CA ALA A 271 3.90 13.79 12.73
C ALA A 271 4.47 15.01 13.48
N GLY A 272 5.44 15.73 12.89
CA GLY A 272 5.98 16.98 13.41
C GLY A 272 5.00 18.16 13.40
N ASP A 273 3.87 18.09 12.68
CA ASP A 273 2.92 19.20 12.56
C ASP A 273 2.29 19.57 13.90
N VAL A 274 1.98 18.58 14.75
CA VAL A 274 1.44 18.85 16.11
C VAL A 274 2.50 19.46 17.03
N ASN A 275 3.78 19.15 16.81
CA ASN A 275 4.88 19.80 17.53
C ASN A 275 5.05 21.25 17.09
N PHE A 276 4.89 21.52 15.80
CA PHE A 276 4.88 22.89 15.26
C PHE A 276 3.70 23.69 15.83
N SER A 277 2.48 23.15 15.75
CA SER A 277 1.28 23.83 16.25
C SER A 277 1.31 24.07 17.76
N ALA A 278 2.06 23.26 18.51
CA ALA A 278 2.29 23.45 19.94
C ALA A 278 3.39 24.46 20.30
N GLY A 279 4.02 25.08 19.30
CA GLY A 279 5.10 26.06 19.52
C GLY A 279 6.42 25.44 19.97
N ARG A 280 6.60 24.12 19.81
CA ARG A 280 7.84 23.43 20.22
C ARG A 280 9.01 23.72 19.27
N TYR A 281 8.73 24.14 18.04
CA TYR A 281 9.72 24.62 17.09
C TYR A 281 9.76 26.15 17.04
N PHE A 282 10.94 26.71 16.72
CA PHE A 282 11.15 28.15 16.54
C PHE A 282 10.68 29.02 17.71
N GLN A 283 10.61 28.45 18.91
CA GLN A 283 10.07 29.10 20.12
C GLN A 283 8.69 29.74 19.89
N GLY A 284 7.86 29.16 19.02
CA GLY A 284 6.54 29.71 18.68
C GLY A 284 6.57 31.03 17.89
N THR A 285 7.70 31.42 17.28
CA THR A 285 7.76 32.68 16.52
C THR A 285 7.14 32.57 15.11
N LYS A 286 7.06 31.36 14.56
CA LYS A 286 6.47 31.08 13.24
C LYS A 286 5.07 30.49 13.38
N LYS A 287 4.12 31.01 12.60
CA LYS A 287 2.70 30.62 12.66
C LYS A 287 2.18 29.90 11.43
N ASP A 288 2.96 29.80 10.36
CA ASP A 288 2.53 29.13 9.12
C ASP A 288 3.00 27.67 9.15
N PRO A 289 2.10 26.67 9.30
CA PRO A 289 2.46 25.25 9.42
C PRO A 289 2.72 24.57 8.06
N GLY A 290 3.22 23.33 8.12
CA GLY A 290 3.55 22.49 6.97
C GLY A 290 5.04 22.57 6.60
N PHE A 291 5.65 21.42 6.33
CA PHE A 291 7.10 21.28 6.15
C PHE A 291 7.56 21.01 4.72
N GLU A 292 6.66 20.59 3.84
CA GLU A 292 7.01 20.19 2.49
C GLU A 292 5.82 20.30 1.54
N ALA A 293 6.12 20.61 0.28
CA ALA A 293 5.13 20.73 -0.77
C ALA A 293 5.71 20.39 -2.14
N VAL A 294 4.82 19.99 -3.03
CA VAL A 294 5.04 19.88 -4.47
C VAL A 294 4.02 20.76 -5.17
N GLY A 295 4.49 21.48 -6.18
CA GLY A 295 3.70 22.45 -6.88
C GLY A 295 4.29 22.84 -8.23
N ILE A 296 3.83 23.97 -8.74
CA ILE A 296 4.24 24.54 -10.02
C ILE A 296 4.67 25.98 -9.80
N ILE A 297 5.80 26.39 -10.38
CA ILE A 297 6.27 27.76 -10.32
C ILE A 297 5.28 28.67 -11.07
N ALA A 298 4.67 29.61 -10.36
CA ALA A 298 3.63 30.50 -10.85
C ALA A 298 4.17 31.91 -11.19
N ALA A 299 5.27 32.33 -10.57
CA ALA A 299 6.01 33.55 -10.90
C ALA A 299 7.46 33.44 -10.39
N ILE A 300 8.36 34.25 -10.96
CA ILE A 300 9.78 34.32 -10.58
C ILE A 300 10.20 35.78 -10.37
N GLY A 301 11.13 36.01 -9.45
CA GLY A 301 11.77 37.31 -9.23
C GLY A 301 12.86 37.61 -10.26
N ASP A 302 13.19 38.89 -10.39
CA ASP A 302 14.04 39.42 -11.48
C ASP A 302 15.46 38.86 -11.54
N SER A 303 15.99 38.31 -10.45
CA SER A 303 17.34 37.73 -10.38
C SER A 303 17.36 36.21 -10.58
N VAL A 304 16.20 35.56 -10.70
CA VAL A 304 16.10 34.11 -10.91
C VAL A 304 16.39 33.79 -12.38
N ARG A 305 17.45 33.01 -12.64
CA ARG A 305 17.91 32.68 -14.01
C ARG A 305 17.71 31.22 -14.41
N ASN A 306 17.63 30.31 -13.44
CA ASN A 306 17.69 28.86 -13.67
C ASN A 306 16.34 28.15 -13.48
N LEU A 307 15.25 28.92 -13.34
CA LEU A 307 13.90 28.41 -13.11
C LEU A 307 12.93 29.16 -14.01
N GLU A 308 11.91 28.47 -14.49
CA GLU A 308 10.91 29.02 -15.40
C GLU A 308 9.51 28.86 -14.82
N VAL A 309 8.63 29.83 -15.08
CA VAL A 309 7.20 29.72 -14.78
C VAL A 309 6.63 28.50 -15.51
N GLY A 310 5.80 27.72 -14.81
CA GLY A 310 5.26 26.45 -15.29
C GLY A 310 6.10 25.22 -14.91
N THR A 311 7.32 25.40 -14.41
CA THR A 311 8.19 24.29 -13.99
C THR A 311 7.62 23.60 -12.74
N PRO A 312 7.42 22.26 -12.74
CA PRO A 312 7.11 21.52 -11.53
C PRO A 312 8.26 21.56 -10.54
N ALA A 313 7.94 21.77 -9.27
CA ALA A 313 8.93 21.97 -8.23
C ALA A 313 8.48 21.35 -6.90
N ALA A 314 9.45 20.82 -6.17
CA ALA A 314 9.33 20.42 -4.79
C ALA A 314 10.04 21.42 -3.88
N VAL A 315 9.59 21.52 -2.63
CA VAL A 315 10.20 22.37 -1.60
C VAL A 315 10.04 21.70 -0.23
N MET A 316 11.09 21.79 0.58
CA MET A 316 11.08 21.37 1.98
C MET A 316 11.38 22.60 2.86
N THR A 317 10.32 23.27 3.30
CA THR A 317 10.38 24.52 4.08
C THR A 317 9.09 24.71 4.88
N ILE A 318 9.08 25.70 5.77
CA ILE A 318 7.91 25.97 6.64
C ILE A 318 6.85 26.78 5.88
N GLY A 319 5.58 26.54 6.19
CA GLY A 319 4.46 27.28 5.61
C GLY A 319 3.88 26.64 4.36
N CYS A 320 4.15 25.34 4.14
CA CYS A 320 3.69 24.60 2.97
C CYS A 320 2.16 24.35 2.95
N TYR A 321 1.44 24.57 4.05
CA TYR A 321 -0.02 24.49 4.09
C TYR A 321 -0.69 25.78 3.59
N ALA A 322 -0.40 26.12 2.34
CA ALA A 322 -0.91 27.28 1.64
C ALA A 322 -1.17 26.94 0.16
N GLU A 323 -2.16 27.57 -0.47
CA GLU A 323 -2.38 27.42 -1.92
C GLU A 323 -1.22 28.03 -2.73
N PHE A 324 -0.60 29.09 -2.21
CA PHE A 324 0.55 29.75 -2.80
C PHE A 324 1.59 30.07 -1.73
N MET A 325 2.87 29.91 -2.08
CA MET A 325 3.97 30.24 -1.18
C MET A 325 5.11 30.95 -1.91
N LYS A 326 5.67 31.97 -1.26
CA LYS A 326 6.90 32.63 -1.70
C LYS A 326 8.08 31.89 -1.12
N VAL A 327 9.03 31.51 -1.97
CA VAL A 327 10.16 30.67 -1.58
C VAL A 327 11.43 31.24 -2.19
N PRO A 328 12.55 31.36 -1.44
CA PRO A 328 13.85 31.63 -2.04
C PRO A 328 14.16 30.62 -3.13
N SER A 329 14.54 31.07 -4.33
CA SER A 329 14.78 30.20 -5.50
C SER A 329 15.76 29.06 -5.22
N LYS A 330 16.74 29.27 -4.33
CA LYS A 330 17.71 28.25 -3.91
C LYS A 330 17.11 27.05 -3.14
N GLN A 331 15.89 27.18 -2.61
CA GLN A 331 15.20 26.10 -1.89
C GLN A 331 14.29 25.28 -2.82
N ILE A 332 14.17 25.68 -4.09
CA ILE A 332 13.35 25.00 -5.08
C ILE A 332 14.13 23.83 -5.65
N LEU A 333 13.49 22.66 -5.67
CA LEU A 333 13.97 21.46 -6.32
C LEU A 333 13.12 21.22 -7.57
N PRO A 334 13.61 21.52 -8.79
CA PRO A 334 12.90 21.18 -10.01
C PRO A 334 12.67 19.68 -10.10
N ILE A 335 11.46 19.26 -10.43
CA ILE A 335 11.10 17.85 -10.59
C ILE A 335 10.45 17.62 -11.96
N PRO A 336 10.49 16.40 -12.51
CA PRO A 336 9.94 16.13 -13.84
C PRO A 336 8.43 16.37 -13.93
N ARG A 337 7.69 16.11 -12.83
CA ARG A 337 6.23 16.17 -12.75
C ARG A 337 5.80 16.49 -11.31
N PRO A 338 4.69 17.22 -11.10
CA PRO A 338 4.21 17.55 -9.76
C PRO A 338 3.39 16.39 -9.17
N ASP A 339 3.97 15.20 -9.06
CA ASP A 339 3.28 14.00 -8.59
C ASP A 339 3.30 13.91 -7.04
N PRO A 340 2.26 13.35 -6.40
CA PRO A 340 2.20 13.24 -4.93
C PRO A 340 3.32 12.35 -4.36
N GLU A 341 3.83 11.38 -5.11
CA GLU A 341 4.96 10.53 -4.73
C GLU A 341 6.24 11.34 -4.48
N ALA A 342 6.43 12.46 -5.17
CA ALA A 342 7.58 13.33 -4.96
C ALA A 342 7.55 13.97 -3.56
N VAL A 343 6.37 14.25 -3.00
CA VAL A 343 6.23 14.76 -1.63
C VAL A 343 6.75 13.74 -0.62
N ALA A 344 6.45 12.45 -0.80
CA ALA A 344 6.87 11.40 0.12
C ALA A 344 8.41 11.25 0.20
N LEU A 345 9.13 11.62 -0.85
CA LEU A 345 10.59 11.54 -0.88
C LEU A 345 11.29 12.66 -0.09
N LEU A 346 10.64 13.82 0.08
CA LEU A 346 11.25 15.03 0.63
C LEU A 346 11.63 14.87 2.09
N THR A 347 10.66 14.78 3.01
CA THR A 347 10.94 14.61 4.44
C THR A 347 11.12 13.14 4.77
N SER A 348 10.16 12.29 4.36
CA SER A 348 10.13 10.89 4.78
C SER A 348 11.25 10.06 4.16
N GLY A 349 11.40 10.10 2.83
CA GLY A 349 12.46 9.37 2.11
C GLY A 349 13.85 9.83 2.50
N LEU A 350 14.10 11.15 2.48
CA LEU A 350 15.40 11.71 2.84
C LEU A 350 15.79 11.41 4.29
N THR A 351 14.85 11.47 5.24
CA THR A 351 15.12 11.10 6.64
C THR A 351 15.59 9.66 6.75
N ALA A 352 14.92 8.72 6.06
CA ALA A 352 15.31 7.32 6.08
C ALA A 352 16.69 7.11 5.44
N SER A 353 16.95 7.71 4.27
CA SER A 353 18.23 7.62 3.56
C SER A 353 19.38 8.18 4.41
N ILE A 354 19.28 9.42 4.90
CA ILE A 354 20.33 10.01 5.74
C ILE A 354 20.56 9.21 7.02
N ALA A 355 19.49 8.79 7.70
CA ALA A 355 19.62 8.05 8.96
C ALA A 355 20.32 6.70 8.77
N LEU A 356 20.06 6.00 7.67
CA LEU A 356 20.54 4.64 7.44
C LEU A 356 21.84 4.57 6.65
N GLU A 357 21.95 5.37 5.59
CA GLU A 357 23.10 5.36 4.67
C GLU A 357 24.22 6.25 5.22
N GLU A 358 23.93 7.49 5.64
CA GLU A 358 24.97 8.44 6.06
C GLU A 358 25.37 8.27 7.54
N LEU A 359 24.39 8.22 8.44
CA LEU A 359 24.66 8.16 9.89
C LEU A 359 24.80 6.71 10.38
N GLY A 360 23.88 5.85 9.97
CA GLY A 360 23.87 4.44 10.34
C GLY A 360 24.94 3.62 9.63
N GLN A 361 25.48 4.13 8.51
CA GLN A 361 26.47 3.47 7.66
C GLN A 361 26.16 1.99 7.45
N MET A 362 24.89 1.70 7.17
CA MET A 362 24.38 0.34 7.17
C MET A 362 25.08 -0.51 6.10
N LYS A 363 25.39 -1.76 6.46
CA LYS A 363 26.05 -2.74 5.60
C LYS A 363 25.22 -4.01 5.51
N SER A 364 25.43 -4.78 4.45
CA SER A 364 24.85 -6.12 4.29
C SER A 364 25.13 -7.00 5.50
N GLY A 365 24.16 -7.86 5.85
CA GLY A 365 24.23 -8.78 6.98
C GLY A 365 23.87 -8.19 8.35
N LYS A 366 23.46 -6.91 8.43
CA LYS A 366 22.97 -6.29 9.67
C LYS A 366 21.46 -6.51 9.85
N VAL A 367 21.03 -6.72 11.10
CA VAL A 367 19.62 -6.85 11.48
C VAL A 367 19.12 -5.50 11.98
N VAL A 368 18.03 -5.00 11.39
CA VAL A 368 17.47 -3.68 11.70
C VAL A 368 16.01 -3.82 12.08
N LEU A 369 15.63 -3.28 13.24
CA LEU A 369 14.23 -3.16 13.67
C LEU A 369 13.69 -1.79 13.25
N VAL A 370 12.70 -1.77 12.35
CA VAL A 370 11.99 -0.55 11.95
C VAL A 370 10.62 -0.53 12.63
N THR A 371 10.42 0.39 13.58
CA THR A 371 9.09 0.66 14.14
C THR A 371 8.30 1.58 13.21
N ALA A 372 6.97 1.52 13.25
CA ALA A 372 6.10 2.21 12.30
C ALA A 372 6.50 1.95 10.82
N ALA A 373 6.92 0.72 10.51
CA ALA A 373 7.47 0.31 9.21
C ALA A 373 6.55 0.56 8.00
N ALA A 374 5.23 0.64 8.22
CA ALA A 374 4.27 0.97 7.17
C ALA A 374 3.92 2.48 7.08
N GLY A 375 4.55 3.33 7.91
CA GLY A 375 4.37 4.78 7.91
C GLY A 375 5.22 5.49 6.86
N GLY A 376 5.06 6.82 6.76
CA GLY A 376 5.71 7.68 5.76
C GLY A 376 7.21 7.46 5.63
N THR A 377 7.97 7.62 6.73
CA THR A 377 9.42 7.34 6.78
C THR A 377 9.73 5.85 6.85
N GLY A 378 8.92 5.09 7.59
CA GLY A 378 9.17 3.67 7.86
C GLY A 378 9.23 2.82 6.59
N GLN A 379 8.35 3.09 5.62
CA GLN A 379 8.34 2.35 4.35
C GLN A 379 9.63 2.54 3.55
N PHE A 380 10.26 3.72 3.64
CA PHE A 380 11.54 3.98 2.98
C PHE A 380 12.69 3.33 3.76
N ALA A 381 12.65 3.40 5.09
CA ALA A 381 13.65 2.74 5.93
C ALA A 381 13.71 1.23 5.64
N VAL A 382 12.56 0.55 5.55
CA VAL A 382 12.50 -0.86 5.16
C VAL A 382 13.09 -1.09 3.77
N GLN A 383 12.73 -0.27 2.78
CA GLN A 383 13.22 -0.41 1.41
C GLN A 383 14.73 -0.18 1.29
N VAL A 384 15.27 0.82 2.01
CA VAL A 384 16.72 1.08 2.07
C VAL A 384 17.45 -0.10 2.72
N CYS A 385 16.94 -0.63 3.83
CA CYS A 385 17.51 -1.84 4.45
C CYS A 385 17.57 -3.02 3.46
N VAL A 386 16.48 -3.27 2.72
CA VAL A 386 16.41 -4.35 1.73
C VAL A 386 17.38 -4.13 0.57
N LYS A 387 17.55 -2.88 0.11
CA LYS A 387 18.49 -2.55 -0.97
C LYS A 387 19.95 -2.76 -0.56
N LEU A 388 20.28 -2.55 0.71
CA LEU A 388 21.63 -2.72 1.26
C LEU A 388 21.91 -4.16 1.73
N SER A 389 20.92 -5.06 1.64
CA SER A 389 20.99 -6.45 2.10
C SER A 389 21.86 -7.34 1.23
#